data_AF-A0A1F6SEW2-F1
#
_entry.id   AF-A0A1F6SEW2-F1
#
_cell.length_a   1.000
_cell.length_b   1.000
_cell.length_c   1.000
_cell.angle_alpha   90.00
_cell.angle_beta   90.00
_cell.angle_gamma   90.00
#
_symmetry.space_group_name_H-M   'P 1'
#
loop_
_entity.id
_entity.type
_entity.pdbx_description
1 polymer ?
#
loop_
_entity_poly.entity_id
_entity_poly.type
_entity_poly.pdbx_seq_one_letter_code
_entity_poly.pdbx_strand_id
1 'polypeptide(L)' 'METNSASKKFYQSKTFWVNIISLAGLLVQSQTGFIIPAEVQAGILTVINTVLRFTTSEPIQ' A
#
# COMPACT_ATOMS: atom_id res chain seq x y z
N MET A 1 18.37 30.14 -0.54
CA MET A 1 17.88 28.95 0.17
C MET A 1 16.55 28.59 -0.47
N GLU A 2 16.53 27.59 -1.36
CA GLU A 2 15.26 27.05 -1.86
C GLU A 2 14.62 26.18 -0.77
N THR A 3 13.51 26.64 -0.21
CA THR A 3 12.67 25.84 0.69
C THR A 3 11.76 24.93 -0.13
N ASN A 4 12.32 23.96 -0.84
CA ASN A 4 11.53 22.91 -1.48
C ASN A 4 11.12 21.86 -0.43
N SER A 5 10.16 22.19 0.45
CA SER A 5 9.58 21.25 1.42
C SER A 5 8.27 20.62 0.93
N ALA A 6 8.22 20.20 -0.34
CA ALA A 6 7.19 19.27 -0.77
C ALA A 6 7.40 17.94 -0.01
N SER A 7 6.81 17.83 1.17
CA SER A 7 6.86 16.61 1.99
C SER A 7 6.30 15.47 1.17
N LYS A 8 7.16 14.51 0.78
CA LYS A 8 6.74 13.29 0.08
C LYS A 8 5.64 12.64 0.90
N LYS A 9 4.46 12.50 0.32
CA LYS A 9 3.29 11.94 1.00
C LYS A 9 3.61 10.48 1.35
N PHE A 10 3.66 10.14 2.64
CA PHE A 10 4.05 8.79 3.10
C PHE A 10 3.13 7.70 2.53
N TYR A 11 1.87 8.01 2.27
CA TYR A 11 0.88 7.11 1.65
C TYR A 11 1.12 6.90 0.14
N GLN A 12 2.01 7.66 -0.50
CA GLN A 12 2.51 7.31 -1.83
C GLN A 12 3.63 6.26 -1.77
N SER A 13 4.02 5.85 -0.55
CA SER A 13 4.84 4.71 -0.15
C SER A 13 4.43 3.34 -0.70
N LYS A 14 5.12 2.70 -1.65
CA LYS A 14 4.89 1.26 -1.91
C LYS A 14 5.15 0.42 -0.65
N THR A 15 6.27 0.68 0.01
CA THR A 15 6.66 -0.02 1.24
C THR A 15 5.63 0.17 2.34
N PHE A 16 5.03 1.36 2.44
CA PHE A 16 3.96 1.63 3.40
C PHE A 16 2.77 0.68 3.18
N TRP A 17 2.26 0.57 1.96
CA TRP A 17 1.11 -0.29 1.66
C TRP A 17 1.42 -1.77 1.78
N VAL A 18 2.60 -2.21 1.34
CA VAL A 18 3.03 -3.61 1.50
C VAL A 18 3.05 -4.00 2.98
N ASN A 19 3.57 -3.14 3.85
CA ASN A 19 3.60 -3.41 5.29
C ASN A 19 2.20 -3.44 5.90
N ILE A 20 1.31 -2.53 5.49
CA ILE A 20 -0.08 -2.50 5.96
C ILE A 20 -0.84 -3.76 5.52
N ILE A 21 -0.73 -4.17 4.26
CA ILE A 21 -1.38 -5.39 3.74
C ILE A 21 -0.82 -6.62 4.45
N SER A 22 0.50 -6.67 4.66
CA SER A 22 1.15 -7.78 5.37
C SER A 22 0.65 -7.88 6.82
N LEU A 23 0.60 -6.74 7.53
CA LEU A 23 0.09 -6.70 8.90
C LEU A 23 -1.39 -7.10 8.97
N ALA A 24 -2.21 -6.61 8.04
CA ALA A 24 -3.62 -6.99 7.96
C ALA A 24 -3.78 -8.49 7.68
N GLY A 25 -2.97 -9.06 6.77
CA GLY A 25 -2.95 -10.49 6.50
C GLY A 25 -2.60 -11.32 7.73
N LEU A 26 -1.60 -10.91 8.50
CA LEU A 26 -1.21 -11.57 9.75
C LEU A 26 -2.34 -11.52 10.79
N LEU A 27 -3.06 -10.40 10.90
CA LEU A 27 -4.19 -10.25 11.83
C LEU A 27 -5.41 -11.09 11.43
N VAL A 28 -5.67 -11.22 10.12
CA VAL A 28 -6.73 -12.11 9.62
C VAL A 28 -6.35 -13.56 9.87
N GLN A 29 -5.10 -13.93 9.55
CA GLN A 29 -4.59 -15.27 9.77
C GLN A 29 -4.59 -15.66 11.25
N SER A 30 -4.23 -14.75 12.16
CA SER A 30 -4.19 -15.05 13.60
C SER A 30 -5.57 -15.34 14.21
N GLN A 31 -6.63 -14.74 13.66
CA GLN A 31 -8.00 -14.91 14.16
C GLN A 31 -8.76 -16.04 13.47
N THR A 32 -8.47 -16.31 12.20
CA THR A 32 -9.27 -17.23 11.38
C THR A 32 -8.53 -18.50 10.97
N GLY A 33 -7.20 -18.52 11.09
CA GLY A 33 -6.33 -19.55 10.50
C GLY A 33 -6.24 -19.50 8.97
N PHE A 34 -7.00 -18.62 8.31
CA PHE A 34 -7.00 -18.48 6.86
C PHE A 34 -5.79 -17.67 6.39
N ILE A 35 -5.03 -18.24 5.46
CA ILE A 35 -3.87 -17.60 4.85
C ILE A 35 -4.34 -16.92 3.56
N ILE A 36 -4.20 -15.60 3.50
CA ILE A 36 -4.51 -14.85 2.28
C ILE A 36 -3.43 -15.15 1.22
N PRO A 37 -3.80 -15.75 0.06
CA PRO A 37 -2.84 -16.06 -0.99
C PRO A 37 -2.10 -14.83 -1.51
N ALA A 38 -0.85 -15.01 -1.95
CA ALA A 38 -0.01 -13.92 -2.42
C ALA A 38 -0.62 -13.18 -3.63
N GLU A 39 -1.33 -13.90 -4.49
CA GLU A 39 -2.03 -13.36 -5.66
C GLU A 39 -3.12 -12.36 -5.26
N VAL A 40 -3.86 -12.66 -4.19
CA VAL A 40 -4.89 -11.77 -3.65
C VAL A 40 -4.24 -10.51 -3.06
N GLN A 41 -3.16 -10.66 -2.30
CA GLN A 41 -2.42 -9.51 -1.75
C GLN A 41 -1.84 -8.62 -2.86
N ALA A 42 -1.30 -9.21 -3.93
CA ALA A 42 -0.82 -8.48 -5.10
C ALA A 42 -1.95 -7.77 -5.86
N GLY A 43 -3.13 -8.39 -5.94
CA GLY A 43 -4.34 -7.77 -6.50
C GLY A 43 -4.77 -6.54 -5.71
N ILE A 44 -4.80 -6.62 -4.38
CA ILE A 44 -5.11 -5.50 -3.49
C ILE A 44 -4.13 -4.34 -3.72
N LEU A 45 -2.83 -4.64 -3.77
CA LEU A 45 -1.81 -3.61 -4.02
C LEU A 45 -2.01 -2.95 -5.39
N THR A 46 -2.34 -3.72 -6.42
CA THR A 46 -2.63 -3.19 -7.76
C THR A 46 -3.82 -2.23 -7.75
N VAL A 47 -4.90 -2.56 -7.03
CA VAL A 47 -6.07 -1.68 -6.88
C VAL A 47 -5.69 -0.39 -6.16
N ILE A 48 -4.96 -0.47 -5.04
CA ILE A 48 -4.48 0.70 -4.29
C ILE A 48 -3.65 1.61 -5.20
N ASN A 49 -2.75 1.04 -5.99
CA ASN A 49 -1.90 1.78 -6.92
C ASN A 49 -2.71 2.48 -8.00
N THR A 50 -3.75 1.81 -8.49
CA THR A 50 -4.64 2.33 -9.51
C THR A 50 -5.44 3.52 -8.97
N VAL A 51 -6.04 3.38 -7.78
CA VAL A 51 -6.79 4.47 -7.13
C VAL A 51 -5.90 5.66 -6.80
N LEU A 52 -4.70 5.42 -6.27
CA LEU A 52 -3.73 6.49 -6.01
C LEU A 52 -3.29 7.16 -7.31
N ARG A 53 -3.05 6.40 -8.38
CA ARG A 53 -2.72 6.97 -9.68
C ARG A 53 -3.81 7.87 -10.23
N PHE A 54 -5.09 7.51 -10.05
CA PHE A 54 -6.19 8.37 -10.50
C PHE A 54 -6.38 9.62 -9.62
N THR A 55 -6.07 9.54 -8.32
CA THR A 55 -6.26 10.67 -7.39
C THR A 55 -5.06 11.61 -7.32
N THR A 56 -3.84 11.11 -7.48
CA THR A 56 -2.60 11.90 -7.40
C THR A 56 -1.91 12.09 -8.75
N SER A 57 -2.37 11.43 -9.82
CA SER A 57 -1.68 11.36 -11.13
C SER A 57 -0.24 10.82 -11.05
N GLU A 58 0.18 10.33 -9.89
CA GLU A 58 1.52 9.83 -9.60
C GLU A 58 1.41 8.35 -9.21
N PRO A 59 2.22 7.46 -9.81
CA PRO A 59 2.33 6.10 -9.31
C PRO A 59 2.93 6.12 -7.90
N ILE A 60 2.50 5.21 -7.03
CA ILE A 60 3.21 4.98 -5.76
C ILE A 60 4.67 4.62 -6.03
N GLN A 61 5.57 5.17 -5.21
CA GLN A 61 7.01 5.01 -5.33
C GLN A 61 7.55 3.97 -4.35
#